data_AF-A0A957Z1L5-F1
#
_entry.id   AF-A0A957Z1L5-F1
#
_cell.length_a   1.000
_cell.length_b   1.000
_cell.length_c   1.000
_cell.angle_alpha   90.00
_cell.angle_beta   90.00
_cell.angle_gamma   90.00
#
_symmetry.space_group_name_H-M   'P 1'
#
loop_
_entity.id
_entity.type
_entity.pdbx_description
1 polymer ?
#
loop_
_entity_poly.entity_id
_entity_poly.type
_entity_poly.pdbx_seq_one_letter_code
_entity_poly.pdbx_strand_id
1 'polypeptide(L)'
;FAAFDSLVLAANVAGDATIQARELMVTDEAYVGGDLRYSAEMASGPVEGVGTSVVVAPWNADAPDTPNPAAALLWWLLRTIMLIIGLALLAWLLLRFFPKTLDEPTAAIAKAPVEATLWGVVLVALAVPLAVGLALLASIFWNWFPGGVAVFAFAFGAFGLIWIVSPLITGFWLGRWAADRMRVDWSQLTVLLLGMLAVVLTGRILALVPCVGAVAYRLVYLFSLALAVGGWALARRNSHSAEAGSNQLTVE
;
A
#
# COMPACT_ATOMS: atom_id res chain seq x y z
N PHE A 1 0.57 15.09 -17.62
CA PHE A 1 0.25 15.46 -19.00
C PHE A 1 0.17 14.17 -19.78
N ALA A 2 -0.84 14.05 -20.61
CA ALA A 2 -0.99 12.95 -21.53
C ALA A 2 -1.30 13.60 -22.88
N ALA A 3 -0.38 13.51 -23.82
CA ALA A 3 -0.62 13.85 -25.21
C ALA A 3 -1.49 12.74 -25.80
N PHE A 4 -2.65 13.15 -26.31
CA PHE A 4 -3.56 12.27 -27.00
C PHE A 4 -3.44 12.50 -28.51
N ASP A 5 -3.49 11.42 -29.29
CA ASP A 5 -3.56 11.55 -30.75
C ASP A 5 -4.92 12.13 -31.16
N SER A 6 -5.99 11.72 -30.46
CA SER A 6 -7.32 12.32 -30.58
C SER A 6 -7.99 12.38 -29.20
N LEU A 7 -8.59 13.53 -28.87
CA LEU A 7 -9.34 13.76 -27.64
C LEU A 7 -10.69 14.39 -27.95
N VAL A 8 -11.76 13.76 -27.47
CA VAL A 8 -13.12 14.34 -27.49
C VAL A 8 -13.41 14.90 -26.10
N LEU A 9 -13.56 16.22 -26.00
CA LEU A 9 -13.98 16.90 -24.78
C LEU A 9 -15.51 17.00 -24.78
N ALA A 10 -16.15 16.17 -23.96
CA ALA A 10 -17.59 16.13 -23.76
C ALA A 10 -18.01 16.15 -22.28
N ALA A 11 -17.11 16.61 -21.41
CA ALA A 11 -17.31 16.59 -19.97
C ALA A 11 -17.21 17.98 -19.36
N ASN A 12 -17.87 18.14 -18.21
CA ASN A 12 -17.78 19.33 -17.37
C ASN A 12 -16.58 19.23 -16.43
N VAL A 13 -15.60 20.12 -16.60
CA VAL A 13 -14.42 20.26 -15.73
C VAL A 13 -14.67 21.43 -14.79
N ALA A 14 -14.66 21.21 -13.48
CA ALA A 14 -15.03 22.25 -12.51
C ALA A 14 -13.97 23.35 -12.29
N GLY A 15 -12.75 23.18 -12.79
CA GLY A 15 -11.64 24.11 -12.64
C GLY A 15 -10.86 24.30 -13.93
N ASP A 16 -9.58 24.67 -13.83
CA ASP A 16 -8.72 24.89 -14.99
C ASP A 16 -8.44 23.57 -15.74
N ALA A 17 -8.39 23.66 -17.06
CA ALA A 17 -8.07 22.54 -17.94
C ALA A 17 -6.87 22.87 -18.81
N THR A 18 -5.88 21.98 -18.83
CA THR A 18 -4.75 22.05 -19.78
C THR A 18 -4.78 20.81 -20.66
N ILE A 19 -5.05 21.00 -21.94
CA ILE A 19 -5.26 19.92 -22.92
C ILE A 19 -4.17 19.99 -23.99
N GLN A 20 -3.54 18.85 -24.25
CA GLN A 20 -2.63 18.70 -25.39
C GLN A 20 -3.06 17.47 -26.18
N ALA A 21 -3.59 17.70 -27.37
CA ALA A 21 -4.06 16.63 -28.24
C ALA A 21 -3.78 17.01 -29.68
N ARG A 22 -3.36 16.06 -30.52
CA ARG A 22 -3.14 16.36 -31.94
C ARG A 22 -4.46 16.77 -32.61
N GLU A 23 -5.51 15.99 -32.36
CA GLU A 23 -6.89 16.33 -32.68
C GLU A 23 -7.71 16.58 -31.42
N LEU A 24 -8.27 17.78 -31.30
CA LEU A 24 -9.19 18.16 -30.22
C LEU A 24 -10.59 18.40 -30.79
N MET A 25 -11.54 17.55 -30.44
CA MET A 25 -12.96 17.76 -30.74
C MET A 25 -13.67 18.23 -29.46
N VAL A 26 -14.16 19.46 -29.46
CA VAL A 26 -14.95 19.99 -28.35
C VAL A 26 -16.42 19.90 -28.72
N THR A 27 -17.20 19.23 -27.87
CA THR A 27 -18.66 19.12 -28.07
C THR A 27 -19.38 20.29 -27.43
N ASP A 28 -20.61 20.55 -27.86
CA ASP A 28 -21.46 21.64 -27.33
C ASP A 28 -21.80 21.46 -25.83
N GLU A 29 -21.61 20.26 -25.29
CA GLU A 29 -21.87 19.90 -23.90
C GLU A 29 -20.65 20.14 -22.99
N ALA A 30 -19.49 20.48 -23.56
CA ALA A 30 -18.27 20.70 -22.80
C ALA A 30 -18.31 22.04 -22.06
N TYR A 31 -17.94 22.00 -20.78
CA TYR A 31 -17.79 23.19 -19.96
C TYR A 31 -16.57 23.08 -19.04
N VAL A 32 -15.83 24.15 -18.89
CA VAL A 32 -14.64 24.30 -18.06
C VAL A 32 -14.91 25.49 -17.14
N GLY A 33 -15.01 25.25 -15.83
CA GLY A 33 -15.33 26.29 -14.86
C GLY A 33 -14.26 27.35 -14.68
N GLY A 34 -13.03 27.10 -15.15
CA GLY A 34 -11.89 28.02 -15.11
C GLY A 34 -11.24 28.23 -16.47
N ASP A 35 -9.93 28.41 -16.48
CA ASP A 35 -9.16 28.70 -17.69
C ASP A 35 -8.95 27.42 -18.52
N LEU A 36 -9.31 27.47 -19.81
CA LEU A 36 -8.99 26.43 -20.78
C LEU A 36 -7.71 26.82 -21.53
N ARG A 37 -6.63 26.09 -21.28
CA ARG A 37 -5.39 26.16 -22.06
C ARG A 37 -5.30 24.94 -22.95
N TYR A 38 -5.29 25.11 -24.26
CA TYR A 38 -5.14 23.97 -25.17
C TYR A 38 -4.06 24.20 -26.22
N SER A 39 -3.48 23.09 -26.65
CA SER A 39 -2.53 23.01 -27.76
C SER A 39 -2.96 21.85 -28.66
N ALA A 40 -3.39 22.15 -29.88
CA ALA A 40 -3.82 21.15 -30.85
C ALA A 40 -3.39 21.53 -32.27
N GLU A 41 -3.06 20.52 -33.08
CA GLU A 41 -2.79 20.69 -34.51
C GLU A 41 -4.09 20.95 -35.26
N MET A 42 -5.15 20.22 -34.88
CA MET A 42 -6.50 20.40 -35.40
C MET A 42 -7.49 20.49 -34.24
N ALA A 43 -8.23 21.58 -34.17
CA ALA A 43 -9.33 21.76 -33.23
C ALA A 43 -10.65 21.90 -34.00
N SER A 44 -11.69 21.20 -33.57
CA SER A 44 -13.04 21.29 -34.13
C SER A 44 -14.10 21.45 -33.03
N GLY A 45 -15.19 22.15 -33.37
CA GLY A 45 -16.29 22.47 -32.44
C GLY A 45 -16.24 23.89 -31.86
N PRO A 46 -17.24 24.29 -31.05
CA PRO A 46 -17.29 25.60 -30.42
C PRO A 46 -16.32 25.62 -29.22
N VAL A 47 -15.12 26.15 -29.43
CA VAL A 47 -14.13 26.31 -28.36
C VAL A 47 -14.37 27.60 -27.56
N GLU A 48 -15.05 28.57 -28.18
CA GLU A 48 -15.47 29.81 -27.53
C GLU A 48 -16.60 29.55 -26.53
N GLY A 49 -16.46 30.07 -25.31
CA GLY A 49 -17.45 29.90 -24.25
C GLY A 49 -17.33 28.61 -23.44
N VAL A 50 -16.40 27.72 -23.80
CA VAL A 50 -16.13 26.49 -23.04
C VAL A 50 -15.49 26.81 -21.69
N GLY A 51 -14.70 27.88 -21.58
CA GLY A 51 -14.08 28.31 -20.32
C GLY A 51 -14.19 29.81 -20.09
N THR A 52 -13.83 30.26 -18.88
CA THR A 52 -13.79 31.70 -18.53
C THR A 52 -12.76 32.47 -19.34
N SER A 53 -11.65 31.81 -19.68
CA SER A 53 -10.62 32.30 -20.57
C SER A 53 -10.12 31.14 -21.41
N VAL A 54 -9.97 31.36 -22.71
CA VAL A 54 -9.46 30.36 -23.65
C VAL A 54 -8.12 30.84 -24.17
N VAL A 55 -7.06 30.13 -23.81
CA VAL A 55 -5.69 30.44 -24.25
C VAL A 55 -5.22 29.36 -25.20
N VAL A 56 -5.07 29.73 -26.47
CA VAL A 56 -4.50 28.86 -27.51
C VAL A 56 -2.99 28.96 -27.44
N ALA A 57 -2.32 27.88 -27.05
CA ALA A 57 -0.88 27.78 -27.14
C ALA A 57 -0.48 27.21 -28.51
N PRO A 58 0.60 27.72 -29.16
CA PRO A 58 1.07 27.16 -30.42
C PRO A 58 1.36 25.66 -30.24
N TRP A 59 0.94 24.85 -31.22
CA TRP A 59 1.26 23.43 -31.24
C TRP A 59 2.78 23.27 -31.23
N ASN A 60 3.29 22.75 -30.13
CA ASN A 60 4.70 22.44 -30.01
C ASN A 60 4.85 20.93 -30.16
N ALA A 61 5.02 20.48 -31.40
CA ALA A 61 5.27 19.07 -31.73
C ALA A 61 6.50 18.51 -30.99
N ASP A 62 7.41 19.41 -30.60
CA ASP A 62 8.64 19.09 -29.87
C ASP A 62 8.51 19.31 -28.35
N ALA A 63 7.34 19.67 -27.82
CA ALA A 63 7.14 19.65 -26.37
C ALA A 63 7.33 18.20 -25.92
N PRO A 64 8.43 17.88 -25.20
CA PRO A 64 8.72 16.50 -24.86
C PRO A 64 7.70 16.07 -23.82
N ASP A 65 6.65 15.41 -24.29
CA ASP A 65 5.71 14.67 -23.46
C ASP A 65 6.29 13.31 -23.05
N THR A 66 7.54 13.06 -23.42
CA THR A 66 8.34 12.00 -22.84
C THR A 66 8.62 12.36 -21.38
N PRO A 67 8.04 11.64 -20.41
CA PRO A 67 8.34 11.89 -19.01
C PRO A 67 9.86 11.77 -18.85
N ASN A 68 10.50 12.88 -18.44
CA ASN A 68 11.96 12.91 -18.27
C ASN A 68 12.36 11.71 -17.40
N PRO A 69 13.11 10.73 -17.93
CA PRO A 69 13.39 9.49 -17.22
C PRO A 69 14.17 9.75 -15.93
N ALA A 70 15.00 10.80 -15.90
CA ALA A 70 15.69 11.24 -14.69
C ALA A 70 14.72 11.81 -13.66
N ALA A 71 13.71 12.59 -14.08
CA ALA A 71 12.68 13.10 -13.17
C ALA A 71 11.79 11.97 -12.63
N ALA A 72 11.42 11.01 -13.46
CA ALA A 72 10.66 9.83 -13.05
C ALA A 72 11.45 8.97 -12.06
N LEU A 73 12.74 8.72 -12.32
CA LEU A 73 13.64 8.01 -11.41
C LEU A 73 13.82 8.77 -10.08
N LEU A 74 14.04 10.09 -10.13
CA LEU A 74 14.17 10.94 -8.94
C LEU A 74 12.90 10.90 -8.09
N TRP A 75 11.73 11.01 -8.70
CA TRP A 75 10.45 10.91 -8.00
C TRP A 75 10.23 9.53 -7.39
N TRP A 76 10.58 8.47 -8.12
CA TRP A 76 10.54 7.10 -7.62
C TRP A 76 11.48 6.88 -6.43
N LEU A 77 12.71 7.40 -6.49
CA LEU A 77 13.69 7.36 -5.41
C LEU A 77 13.21 8.13 -4.19
N LEU A 78 12.77 9.38 -4.38
CA LEU A 78 12.26 10.23 -3.31
C LEU A 78 11.09 9.56 -2.58
N ARG A 79 10.11 9.03 -3.34
CA ARG A 79 8.98 8.29 -2.77
C ARG A 79 9.42 7.04 -2.01
N THR A 80 10.46 6.37 -2.47
CA THR A 80 11.02 5.19 -1.78
C THR A 80 11.72 5.58 -0.49
N ILE A 81 12.50 6.66 -0.49
CA ILE A 81 13.16 7.22 0.69
C ILE A 81 12.12 7.64 1.73
N MET A 82 11.10 8.41 1.34
CA MET A 82 10.01 8.83 2.24
C MET A 82 9.29 7.62 2.86
N LEU A 83 9.04 6.57 2.07
CA LEU A 83 8.44 5.33 2.56
C LEU A 83 9.34 4.63 3.58
N ILE A 84 10.64 4.50 3.29
CA ILE A 84 11.61 3.90 4.22
C ILE A 84 11.68 4.69 5.52
N ILE A 85 11.73 6.03 5.46
CA ILE A 85 11.72 6.89 6.64
C ILE A 85 10.43 6.69 7.44
N GLY A 86 9.27 6.70 6.79
CA GLY A 86 7.98 6.49 7.44
C GLY A 86 7.89 5.13 8.15
N LEU A 87 8.31 4.05 7.49
CA LEU A 87 8.34 2.72 8.11
C LEU A 87 9.40 2.61 9.21
N ALA A 88 10.57 3.24 9.05
CA ALA A 88 11.61 3.27 10.08
C ALA A 88 11.12 3.99 11.34
N LEU A 89 10.45 5.14 11.20
CA LEU A 89 9.84 5.86 12.31
C LEU A 89 8.74 5.04 12.98
N LEU A 90 7.87 4.39 12.19
CA LEU A 90 6.84 3.50 12.71
C LEU A 90 7.45 2.31 13.48
N ALA A 91 8.49 1.70 12.93
CA ALA A 91 9.16 0.56 13.54
C ALA A 91 9.90 0.96 14.83
N TRP A 92 10.54 2.14 14.84
CA TRP A 92 11.10 2.73 16.04
C TRP A 92 10.03 2.97 17.11
N LEU A 93 8.87 3.50 16.73
CA LEU A 93 7.74 3.72 17.64
C LEU A 93 7.23 2.39 18.22
N LEU A 94 7.05 1.37 17.38
CA LEU A 94 6.62 0.04 17.81
C LEU A 94 7.63 -0.61 18.76
N LEU A 95 8.92 -0.53 18.47
CA LEU A 95 9.96 -1.02 19.38
C LEU A 95 9.97 -0.27 20.71
N ARG A 96 9.70 1.04 20.69
CA ARG A 96 9.71 1.87 21.90
C ARG A 96 8.52 1.60 22.81
N PHE A 97 7.31 1.50 22.24
CA PHE A 97 6.07 1.39 23.02
C PHE A 97 5.56 -0.04 23.17
N PHE A 98 5.88 -0.94 22.23
CA PHE A 98 5.34 -2.29 22.17
C PHE A 98 6.40 -3.33 21.74
N PRO A 99 7.57 -3.42 22.42
CA PRO A 99 8.70 -4.25 21.96
C PRO A 99 8.33 -5.72 21.71
N LYS A 100 7.46 -6.28 22.56
CA LYS A 100 6.98 -7.66 22.45
C LYS A 100 6.21 -7.94 21.15
N THR A 101 5.57 -6.93 20.56
CA THR A 101 4.74 -7.10 19.35
C THR A 101 5.55 -7.45 18.10
N LEU A 102 6.87 -7.19 18.11
CA LEU A 102 7.79 -7.58 17.04
C LEU A 102 8.60 -8.82 17.44
N ASP A 103 9.03 -8.93 18.70
CA ASP A 103 9.90 -10.02 19.14
C ASP A 103 9.21 -11.39 19.18
N GLU A 104 8.04 -11.49 19.80
CA GLU A 104 7.37 -12.79 19.98
C GLU A 104 6.93 -13.40 18.64
N PRO A 105 6.33 -12.65 17.69
CA PRO A 105 5.96 -13.20 16.40
C PRO A 105 7.16 -13.61 15.57
N THR A 106 8.22 -12.81 15.55
CA THR A 106 9.42 -13.16 14.77
C THR A 106 10.11 -14.40 15.32
N ALA A 107 10.14 -14.57 16.65
CA ALA A 107 10.60 -15.81 17.27
C ALA A 107 9.70 -17.01 16.92
N ALA A 108 8.37 -16.82 16.89
CA ALA A 108 7.43 -17.87 16.50
C ALA A 108 7.59 -18.28 15.02
N ILE A 109 7.75 -17.31 14.12
CA ILE A 109 8.04 -17.54 12.69
C ILE A 109 9.37 -18.28 12.53
N ALA A 110 10.42 -17.89 13.26
CA ALA A 110 11.72 -18.55 13.17
C ALA A 110 11.68 -20.03 13.57
N LYS A 111 10.83 -20.37 14.56
CA LYS A 111 10.65 -21.77 15.00
C LYS A 111 9.87 -22.61 13.99
N ALA A 112 8.81 -22.05 13.39
CA ALA A 112 7.90 -22.80 12.52
C ALA A 112 7.37 -21.94 11.35
N PRO A 113 8.21 -21.63 10.34
CA PRO A 113 7.86 -20.66 9.29
C PRO A 113 6.72 -21.16 8.38
N VAL A 114 6.71 -22.47 8.08
CA VAL A 114 5.65 -23.09 7.26
C VAL A 114 4.32 -23.07 8.00
N GLU A 115 4.33 -23.46 9.28
CA GLU A 115 3.12 -23.44 10.12
C GLU A 115 2.59 -22.01 10.28
N ALA A 116 3.47 -21.02 10.49
CA ALA A 116 3.11 -19.61 10.54
C ALA A 116 2.44 -19.17 9.23
N THR A 117 3.02 -19.51 8.09
CA THR A 117 2.46 -19.14 6.79
C THR A 117 1.07 -19.75 6.59
N LEU A 118 0.88 -21.04 6.92
CA LEU A 118 -0.42 -21.71 6.79
C LEU A 118 -1.50 -21.09 7.67
N TRP A 119 -1.22 -20.84 8.95
CA TRP A 119 -2.16 -20.13 9.83
C TRP A 119 -2.47 -18.73 9.34
N GLY A 120 -1.45 -18.03 8.85
CA GLY A 120 -1.56 -16.73 8.23
C GLY A 120 -2.55 -16.71 7.07
N VAL A 121 -2.38 -17.62 6.11
CA VAL A 121 -3.27 -17.72 4.94
C VAL A 121 -4.70 -18.00 5.37
N VAL A 122 -4.92 -18.93 6.31
CA VAL A 122 -6.26 -19.25 6.83
C VAL A 122 -6.90 -18.01 7.48
N LEU A 123 -6.17 -17.32 8.36
CA LEU A 123 -6.69 -16.14 9.07
C LEU A 123 -6.96 -14.97 8.12
N VAL A 124 -6.08 -14.71 7.16
CA VAL A 124 -6.28 -13.66 6.15
C VAL A 124 -7.46 -13.97 5.25
N ALA A 125 -7.61 -15.23 4.82
CA ALA A 125 -8.76 -15.66 4.01
C ALA A 125 -10.09 -15.53 4.77
N LEU A 126 -10.07 -15.76 6.09
CA LEU A 126 -11.24 -15.60 6.96
C LEU A 126 -11.50 -14.14 7.37
N ALA A 127 -10.52 -13.25 7.28
CA ALA A 127 -10.66 -11.86 7.74
C ALA A 127 -11.76 -11.10 6.98
N VAL A 128 -11.83 -11.26 5.66
CA VAL A 128 -12.84 -10.60 4.81
C VAL A 128 -14.27 -11.11 5.10
N PRO A 129 -14.57 -12.42 5.03
CA PRO A 129 -15.92 -12.89 5.33
C PRO A 129 -16.31 -12.61 6.79
N LEU A 130 -15.37 -12.63 7.73
CA LEU A 130 -15.62 -12.24 9.11
C LEU A 130 -15.98 -10.75 9.23
N ALA A 131 -15.23 -9.87 8.58
CA ALA A 131 -15.53 -8.44 8.56
C ALA A 131 -16.91 -8.15 7.94
N VAL A 132 -17.25 -8.83 6.85
CA VAL A 132 -18.58 -8.74 6.21
C VAL A 132 -19.67 -9.26 7.16
N GLY A 133 -19.48 -10.42 7.77
CA GLY A 133 -20.44 -11.01 8.71
C GLY A 133 -20.68 -10.12 9.93
N LEU A 134 -19.62 -9.53 10.50
CA LEU A 134 -19.71 -8.57 11.60
C LEU A 134 -20.42 -7.28 11.18
N ALA A 135 -20.14 -6.77 9.99
CA ALA A 135 -20.83 -5.60 9.45
C ALA A 135 -22.33 -5.85 9.27
N LEU A 136 -22.71 -7.01 8.70
CA LEU A 136 -24.11 -7.42 8.55
C LEU A 136 -24.79 -7.57 9.92
N LEU A 137 -24.12 -8.20 10.89
CA LEU A 137 -24.63 -8.33 12.25
C LEU A 137 -24.86 -6.95 12.88
N ALA A 138 -23.91 -6.04 12.75
CA ALA A 138 -24.03 -4.67 13.26
C ALA A 138 -25.17 -3.89 12.58
N SER A 139 -25.38 -4.08 11.27
CA SER A 139 -26.51 -3.49 10.54
C SER A 139 -27.87 -3.93 11.07
N ILE A 140 -27.98 -5.16 11.59
CA ILE A 140 -29.23 -5.68 12.17
C ILE A 140 -29.55 -4.98 13.51
N PHE A 141 -28.54 -4.74 14.35
CA PHE A 141 -28.75 -4.20 15.71
C PHE A 141 -28.79 -2.66 15.78
N TRP A 142 -28.08 -1.94 14.90
CA TRP A 142 -27.89 -0.47 14.99
C TRP A 142 -28.56 0.34 13.87
N ASN A 143 -29.60 -0.23 13.23
CA ASN A 143 -30.12 0.19 11.93
C ASN A 143 -29.07 0.05 10.80
N TRP A 144 -29.58 -0.16 9.58
CA TRP A 144 -28.79 -0.50 8.40
C TRP A 144 -27.58 0.41 8.15
N PHE A 145 -27.71 1.72 8.43
CA PHE A 145 -26.78 2.71 7.89
C PHE A 145 -25.59 3.06 8.80
N PRO A 146 -25.75 3.53 10.06
CA PRO A 146 -24.58 3.95 10.83
C PRO A 146 -23.78 2.77 11.40
N GLY A 147 -24.46 1.70 11.86
CA GLY A 147 -23.81 0.59 12.55
C GLY A 147 -22.93 -0.27 11.65
N GLY A 148 -23.51 -0.76 10.54
CA GLY A 148 -22.80 -1.64 9.61
C GLY A 148 -21.60 -0.97 8.94
N VAL A 149 -21.78 0.26 8.47
CA VAL A 149 -20.70 1.03 7.80
C VAL A 149 -19.57 1.31 8.78
N ALA A 150 -19.86 1.69 10.03
CA ALA A 150 -18.82 1.94 11.03
C ALA A 150 -18.01 0.68 11.36
N VAL A 151 -18.67 -0.46 11.57
CA VAL A 151 -17.98 -1.73 11.86
C VAL A 151 -17.16 -2.20 10.66
N PHE A 152 -17.70 -2.09 9.45
CA PHE A 152 -16.97 -2.43 8.23
C PHE A 152 -15.74 -1.54 8.06
N ALA A 153 -15.90 -0.22 8.19
CA ALA A 153 -14.80 0.74 8.08
C ALA A 153 -13.73 0.51 9.15
N PHE A 154 -14.14 0.19 10.39
CA PHE A 154 -13.21 -0.15 11.47
C PHE A 154 -12.43 -1.44 11.18
N ALA A 155 -13.13 -2.52 10.79
CA ALA A 155 -12.49 -3.80 10.47
C ALA A 155 -11.54 -3.66 9.27
N PHE A 156 -11.94 -2.93 8.24
CA PHE A 156 -11.12 -2.66 7.06
C PHE A 156 -9.92 -1.77 7.41
N GLY A 157 -10.10 -0.75 8.26
CA GLY A 157 -9.03 0.09 8.78
C GLY A 157 -8.01 -0.70 9.61
N ALA A 158 -8.48 -1.58 10.49
CA ALA A 158 -7.63 -2.48 11.26
C ALA A 158 -6.84 -3.44 10.35
N PHE A 159 -7.51 -4.02 9.34
CA PHE A 159 -6.85 -4.85 8.34
C PHE A 159 -5.81 -4.08 7.53
N GLY A 160 -6.12 -2.85 7.11
CA GLY A 160 -5.18 -1.95 6.44
C GLY A 160 -3.98 -1.60 7.31
N LEU A 161 -4.18 -1.42 8.61
CA LEU A 161 -3.08 -1.19 9.56
C LEU A 161 -2.17 -2.42 9.67
N ILE A 162 -2.75 -3.63 9.79
CA ILE A 162 -2.00 -4.89 9.79
C ILE A 162 -1.23 -5.06 8.48
N TRP A 163 -1.84 -4.70 7.34
CA TRP A 163 -1.18 -4.71 6.03
C TRP A 163 0.06 -3.81 5.99
N ILE A 164 -0.02 -2.61 6.55
CA ILE A 164 1.11 -1.66 6.62
C ILE A 164 2.20 -2.13 7.58
N VAL A 165 1.82 -2.74 8.71
CA VAL A 165 2.76 -3.23 9.73
C VAL A 165 3.43 -4.54 9.31
N SER A 166 2.78 -5.33 8.47
CA SER A 166 3.26 -6.65 8.05
C SER A 166 4.72 -6.67 7.53
N PRO A 167 5.13 -5.79 6.59
CA PRO A 167 6.52 -5.70 6.15
C PRO A 167 7.54 -5.45 7.26
N LEU A 168 7.15 -4.81 8.38
CA LEU A 168 8.03 -4.61 9.52
C LEU A 168 8.32 -5.93 10.24
N ILE A 169 7.29 -6.75 10.48
CA ILE A 169 7.45 -8.06 11.14
C ILE A 169 8.27 -9.00 10.25
N THR A 170 7.89 -9.11 8.97
CA THR A 170 8.63 -9.95 8.01
C THR A 170 10.04 -9.44 7.80
N GLY A 171 10.24 -8.12 7.68
CA GLY A 171 11.54 -7.50 7.57
C GLY A 171 12.41 -7.77 8.80
N PHE A 172 11.85 -7.66 10.00
CA PHE A 172 12.60 -7.93 11.23
C PHE A 172 13.04 -9.39 11.35
N TRP A 173 12.15 -10.32 11.01
CA TRP A 173 12.50 -11.75 10.93
C TRP A 173 13.60 -12.00 9.89
N LEU A 174 13.48 -11.43 8.69
CA LEU A 174 14.46 -11.60 7.62
C LEU A 174 15.83 -11.00 8.01
N GLY A 175 15.82 -9.85 8.68
CA GLY A 175 17.03 -9.23 9.21
C GLY A 175 17.72 -10.12 10.24
N ARG A 176 16.97 -10.68 11.20
CA ARG A 176 17.51 -11.60 12.22
C ARG A 176 18.12 -12.84 11.57
N TRP A 177 17.37 -13.44 10.66
CA TRP A 177 17.83 -14.59 9.88
C TRP A 177 19.14 -14.29 9.13
N ALA A 178 19.28 -13.10 8.55
CA ALA A 178 20.50 -12.68 7.87
C ALA A 178 21.67 -12.46 8.85
N ALA A 179 21.42 -11.78 9.98
CA ALA A 179 22.41 -11.53 11.02
C ALA A 179 22.96 -12.84 11.61
N ASP A 180 22.07 -13.78 11.94
CA ASP A 180 22.40 -15.11 12.46
C ASP A 180 23.25 -15.89 11.44
N ARG A 181 22.92 -15.80 10.15
CA ARG A 181 23.66 -16.48 9.08
C ARG A 181 25.06 -15.91 8.88
N MET A 182 25.23 -14.60 9.05
CA MET A 182 26.51 -13.90 8.97
C MET A 182 27.33 -13.96 10.26
N ARG A 183 26.72 -14.41 11.38
CA ARG A 183 27.32 -14.44 12.73
C ARG A 183 27.81 -13.06 13.18
N VAL A 184 27.02 -12.01 12.91
CA VAL A 184 27.34 -10.64 13.31
C VAL A 184 26.33 -10.14 14.32
N ASP A 185 26.82 -9.62 15.45
CA ASP A 185 26.00 -9.02 16.51
C ASP A 185 25.60 -7.60 16.12
N TRP A 186 24.57 -7.48 15.30
CA TRP A 186 23.98 -6.19 14.95
C TRP A 186 22.98 -5.71 16.00
N SER A 187 22.88 -4.39 16.15
CA SER A 187 21.83 -3.79 16.98
C SER A 187 20.45 -4.15 16.44
N GLN A 188 19.46 -4.31 17.33
CA GLN A 188 18.08 -4.66 16.95
C GLN A 188 17.49 -3.71 15.90
N LEU A 189 17.81 -2.42 16.00
CA LEU A 189 17.40 -1.40 15.04
C LEU A 189 18.08 -1.61 13.68
N THR A 190 19.37 -1.91 13.65
CA THR A 190 20.10 -2.23 12.40
C THR A 190 19.51 -3.46 11.71
N VAL A 191 19.23 -4.52 12.46
CA VAL A 191 18.61 -5.76 11.97
C VAL A 191 17.25 -5.47 11.33
N LEU A 192 16.40 -4.72 12.03
CA LEU A 192 15.09 -4.28 11.55
C LEU A 192 15.20 -3.44 10.27
N LEU A 193 16.05 -2.41 10.27
CA LEU A 193 16.24 -1.52 9.13
C LEU A 193 16.73 -2.28 7.90
N LEU A 194 17.70 -3.17 8.07
CA LEU A 194 18.26 -3.95 6.97
C LEU A 194 17.23 -4.89 6.36
N GLY A 195 16.51 -5.65 7.19
CA GLY A 195 15.53 -6.59 6.69
C GLY A 195 14.30 -5.90 6.09
N MET A 196 13.86 -4.78 6.68
CA MET A 196 12.82 -3.93 6.08
C MET A 196 13.27 -3.35 4.74
N LEU A 197 14.50 -2.83 4.66
CA LEU A 197 15.08 -2.33 3.41
C LEU A 197 15.09 -3.42 2.36
N ALA A 198 15.48 -4.64 2.72
CA ALA A 198 15.45 -5.78 1.81
C ALA A 198 14.04 -6.07 1.28
N VAL A 199 13.01 -6.09 2.14
CA VAL A 199 11.61 -6.33 1.74
C VAL A 199 11.09 -5.21 0.83
N VAL A 200 11.32 -3.95 1.20
CA VAL A 200 10.87 -2.78 0.43
C VAL A 200 11.56 -2.71 -0.93
N LEU A 201 12.89 -2.87 -0.97
CA LEU A 201 13.65 -2.85 -2.22
C LEU A 201 13.26 -4.01 -3.12
N THR A 202 13.10 -5.22 -2.57
CA THR A 202 12.63 -6.38 -3.34
C THR A 202 11.29 -6.07 -3.98
N GLY A 203 10.29 -5.62 -3.21
CA GLY A 203 9.00 -5.24 -3.76
C GLY A 203 9.09 -4.14 -4.84
N ARG A 204 9.93 -3.12 -4.61
CA ARG A 204 10.14 -2.01 -5.54
C ARG A 204 10.81 -2.43 -6.85
N ILE A 205 11.80 -3.31 -6.79
CA ILE A 205 12.48 -3.87 -7.96
C ILE A 205 11.52 -4.74 -8.76
N LEU A 206 10.77 -5.62 -8.08
CA LEU A 206 9.75 -6.43 -8.74
C LEU A 206 8.72 -5.54 -9.48
N ALA A 207 8.30 -4.43 -8.86
CA ALA A 207 7.35 -3.50 -9.48
C ALA A 207 7.86 -2.78 -10.75
N LEU A 208 9.16 -2.85 -11.08
CA LEU A 208 9.70 -2.30 -12.33
C LEU A 208 9.31 -3.13 -13.56
N VAL A 209 8.97 -4.41 -13.39
CA VAL A 209 8.55 -5.29 -14.48
C VAL A 209 7.06 -5.09 -14.76
N PRO A 210 6.65 -4.58 -15.94
CA PRO A 210 5.23 -4.42 -16.26
C PRO A 210 4.47 -5.75 -16.16
N CYS A 211 3.22 -5.71 -15.68
CA CYS A 211 2.31 -6.85 -15.49
C CYS A 211 2.78 -7.92 -14.47
N VAL A 212 3.91 -8.60 -14.71
CA VAL A 212 4.44 -9.65 -13.83
C VAL A 212 4.87 -9.07 -12.49
N GLY A 213 5.50 -7.89 -12.53
CA GLY A 213 5.95 -7.18 -11.33
C GLY A 213 4.81 -6.78 -10.41
N ALA A 214 3.67 -6.36 -10.97
CA ALA A 214 2.50 -5.98 -10.17
C ALA A 214 1.89 -7.18 -9.42
N VAL A 215 1.78 -8.34 -10.09
CA VAL A 215 1.28 -9.57 -9.46
C VAL A 215 2.27 -10.09 -8.43
N ALA A 216 3.55 -10.20 -8.79
CA ALA A 216 4.59 -10.70 -7.90
C ALA A 216 4.79 -9.78 -6.68
N TYR A 217 4.74 -8.46 -6.86
CA TYR A 217 4.73 -7.49 -5.75
C TYR A 217 3.56 -7.74 -4.78
N ARG A 218 2.33 -7.91 -5.30
CA ARG A 218 1.16 -8.21 -4.46
C ARG A 218 1.31 -9.54 -3.74
N LEU A 219 1.86 -10.57 -4.39
CA LEU A 219 2.12 -11.87 -3.77
C LEU A 219 3.15 -11.78 -2.65
N VAL A 220 4.23 -11.00 -2.82
CA VAL A 220 5.23 -10.77 -1.76
C VAL A 220 4.60 -10.10 -0.55
N TYR A 221 3.74 -9.11 -0.75
CA TYR A 221 3.02 -8.45 0.35
C TYR A 221 1.97 -9.35 1.00
N LEU A 222 1.24 -10.16 0.21
CA LEU A 222 0.31 -11.16 0.74
C LEU A 222 1.04 -12.22 1.57
N PHE A 223 2.20 -12.66 1.10
CA PHE A 223 3.03 -13.61 1.82
C PHE A 223 3.57 -13.01 3.12
N SER A 224 4.03 -11.75 3.08
CA SER A 224 4.43 -10.99 4.27
C SER A 224 3.26 -10.93 5.26
N LEU A 225 2.05 -10.61 4.79
CA LEU A 225 0.85 -10.50 5.62
C LEU A 225 0.51 -11.82 6.29
N ALA A 226 0.45 -12.90 5.50
CA ALA A 226 0.19 -14.23 6.03
C ALA A 226 1.21 -14.59 7.11
N LEU A 227 2.50 -14.43 6.81
CA LEU A 227 3.57 -14.77 7.73
C LEU A 227 3.52 -13.92 9.03
N ALA A 228 3.20 -12.62 8.93
CA ALA A 228 3.03 -11.74 10.09
C ALA A 228 1.83 -12.13 10.96
N VAL A 229 0.65 -12.32 10.35
CA VAL A 229 -0.59 -12.71 11.05
C VAL A 229 -0.45 -14.10 11.69
N GLY A 230 0.14 -15.05 10.97
CA GLY A 230 0.37 -16.39 11.47
C GLY A 230 1.44 -16.45 12.57
N GLY A 231 2.48 -15.63 12.47
CA GLY A 231 3.45 -15.43 13.55
C GLY A 231 2.79 -14.92 14.83
N TRP A 232 1.88 -13.95 14.72
CA TRP A 232 1.07 -13.45 15.84
C TRP A 232 0.19 -14.55 16.46
N ALA A 233 -0.49 -15.34 15.61
CA ALA A 233 -1.35 -16.43 16.07
C ALA A 233 -0.56 -17.51 16.83
N LEU A 234 0.60 -17.90 16.29
CA LEU A 234 1.48 -18.89 16.92
C LEU A 234 2.08 -18.39 18.23
N ALA A 235 2.50 -17.11 18.28
CA ALA A 235 3.02 -16.51 19.51
C ALA A 235 1.99 -16.59 20.65
N ARG A 236 0.73 -16.25 20.36
CA ARG A 236 -0.38 -16.35 21.34
C ARG A 236 -0.71 -17.78 21.74
N ARG A 237 -0.63 -18.74 20.82
CA ARG A 237 -0.83 -20.16 21.16
C ARG A 237 0.23 -20.63 22.15
N ASN A 238 1.49 -20.28 21.91
CA ASN A 238 2.61 -20.72 22.73
C ASN A 238 2.61 -20.09 24.13
N SER A 239 2.13 -18.84 24.28
CA SER A 239 1.99 -18.21 25.60
C SER A 239 0.97 -18.94 26.48
N HIS A 240 -0.17 -19.36 25.92
CA HIS A 240 -1.18 -20.12 26.67
C HIS A 240 -0.70 -21.51 27.09
N SER A 241 0.06 -22.19 26.24
CA SER A 241 0.64 -23.50 26.61
C SER A 241 1.66 -23.39 27.75
N ALA A 242 2.42 -22.30 27.80
CA ALA A 242 3.38 -22.05 28.88
C ALA A 242 2.69 -21.79 30.23
N GLU A 243 1.60 -21.01 30.23
CA GLU A 243 0.81 -20.74 31.44
C GLU A 243 0.13 -22.00 31.99
N ALA A 244 -0.43 -22.84 31.11
CA ALA A 244 -1.09 -24.08 31.50
C ALA A 244 -0.10 -25.07 32.17
N GLY A 245 1.13 -25.17 31.67
CA GLY A 245 2.16 -26.02 32.26
C GLY A 245 2.65 -25.53 33.62
N SER A 246 2.74 -24.21 33.82
CA SER A 246 3.17 -23.63 35.11
C SER A 246 2.17 -23.90 36.24
N ASN A 247 0.86 -23.96 35.95
CA ASN A 247 -0.17 -24.22 36.95
C ASN A 247 -0.22 -25.69 37.41
N GLN A 248 0.36 -26.63 36.66
CA GLN A 248 0.39 -28.03 37.07
C GLN A 248 1.51 -28.31 38.09
N LEU A 249 2.59 -27.53 38.07
CA LEU A 249 3.74 -27.71 38.97
C LEU A 249 3.54 -27.08 40.36
N THR A 250 2.48 -26.30 40.58
CA THR A 250 2.18 -25.62 41.85
C THR A 250 1.11 -26.31 42.69
N VAL A 251 0.57 -27.45 42.23
CA VAL A 251 -0.52 -28.19 42.90
C VAL A 251 -0.02 -29.49 43.56
N GLU A 252 1.28 -29.76 43.52
CA GLU A 252 1.95 -30.83 44.27
C GLU A 252 2.64 -30.29 45.53
#